data_AF-K5WFA5-F1
#
_entry.id   AF-K5WFA5-F1
#
_cell.length_a   1.000
_cell.length_b   1.000
_cell.length_c   1.000
_cell.angle_alpha   90.00
_cell.angle_beta   90.00
_cell.angle_gamma   90.00
#
_symmetry.space_group_name_H-M   'P 1'
#
loop_
_entity.id
_entity.type
_entity.pdbx_description
1 polymer ?
#
loop_
_entity_poly.entity_id
_entity_poly.type
_entity_poly.pdbx_seq_one_letter_code
_entity_poly.pdbx_strand_id
1 'polypeptide(L)'
;VEACDNAQVKITAKCATAQVEAWRRRQRGQPDVAQADNSRPQFTKELFVDYITEWIPLRVIENPQLRNIFLLLHSELHEKDIPGRTTIRTRVGENAVGSISFTMDMWTDPFLLPLSCIKMV
;
A
#
# COMPACT_ATOMS: atom_id res chain seq x y z
N VAL A 1 11.16 -15.64 -22.55
CA VAL A 1 11.13 -17.11 -22.69
C VAL A 1 9.69 -17.59 -22.64
N GLU A 2 8.95 -17.25 -21.58
CA GLU A 2 7.53 -17.60 -21.42
C GLU A 2 6.62 -17.19 -22.60
N ALA A 3 6.71 -15.95 -23.08
CA ALA A 3 5.95 -15.51 -24.26
C ALA A 3 6.30 -16.30 -25.55
N CYS A 4 7.56 -16.71 -25.71
CA CYS A 4 7.99 -17.55 -26.84
C CYS A 4 7.50 -18.98 -26.70
N ASP A 5 7.54 -19.54 -25.48
CA ASP A 5 7.07 -20.89 -25.18
C ASP A 5 5.53 -20.96 -25.37
N ASN A 6 4.77 -19.94 -24.95
CA ASN A 6 3.32 -19.82 -25.18
C ASN A 6 2.95 -19.64 -26.66
N ALA A 7 3.80 -18.97 -27.44
CA ALA A 7 3.63 -18.82 -28.89
C ALA A 7 4.18 -20.01 -29.69
N GLN A 8 4.63 -21.09 -29.04
CA GLN A 8 5.28 -22.26 -29.65
C GLN A 8 6.50 -21.91 -30.53
N VAL A 9 7.14 -20.78 -30.29
CA VAL A 9 8.32 -20.34 -31.05
C VAL A 9 9.58 -20.90 -30.39
N LYS A 10 10.22 -21.85 -31.07
CA LYS A 10 11.47 -22.46 -30.59
C LYS A 10 12.64 -21.47 -30.70
N ILE A 11 13.22 -21.12 -29.55
CA ILE A 11 14.45 -20.31 -29.50
C ILE A 11 15.62 -21.17 -29.99
N THR A 12 16.10 -20.93 -31.22
CA THR A 12 17.17 -21.70 -31.87
C THR A 12 18.55 -21.03 -31.80
N ALA A 13 18.63 -19.82 -31.25
CA ALA A 13 19.88 -19.08 -31.13
C ALA A 13 20.87 -19.80 -30.19
N LYS A 14 21.97 -20.32 -30.76
CA LYS A 14 22.99 -21.12 -30.03
C LYS A 14 23.59 -20.40 -28.82
N CYS A 15 23.68 -19.08 -28.87
CA CYS A 15 24.24 -18.28 -27.79
C CYS A 15 23.27 -18.13 -26.60
N ALA A 16 21.97 -18.27 -26.84
CA ALA A 16 20.92 -18.02 -25.86
C ALA A 16 20.43 -19.30 -25.16
N THR A 17 20.66 -20.48 -25.74
CA THR A 17 20.15 -21.76 -25.21
C THR A 17 20.57 -22.02 -23.77
N ALA A 18 21.85 -21.80 -23.44
CA ALA A 18 22.36 -22.00 -22.08
C ALA A 18 21.69 -21.09 -21.04
N GLN A 19 21.43 -19.83 -21.39
CA GLN A 19 20.77 -18.86 -20.51
C GLN A 19 19.28 -19.16 -20.37
N VAL A 20 18.62 -19.57 -21.45
CA VAL A 20 17.20 -19.95 -21.47
C VAL A 20 16.96 -21.19 -20.61
N GLU A 21 17.83 -22.21 -20.70
CA GLU A 21 17.73 -23.40 -19.85
C GLU A 21 17.99 -23.09 -18.38
N ALA A 22 18.99 -22.25 -18.07
CA ALA A 22 19.25 -21.81 -16.71
C ALA A 22 18.04 -21.04 -16.13
N TRP A 23 17.39 -20.20 -16.94
CA TRP A 23 16.17 -19.49 -16.57
C TRP A 23 15.00 -20.45 -16.30
N ARG A 24 14.78 -21.46 -17.17
CA ARG A 24 13.72 -22.47 -16.98
C ARG A 24 13.92 -23.32 -15.73
N ARG A 25 15.17 -23.65 -15.37
CA ARG A 25 15.48 -24.40 -14.14
C ARG A 25 15.19 -23.59 -12.87
N ARG A 26 15.42 -22.27 -12.89
CA ARG A 26 15.09 -21.37 -11.77
C ARG A 26 13.58 -21.25 -11.55
N GLN A 27 12.81 -21.15 -12.63
CA GLN A 27 11.35 -21.06 -12.60
C GLN A 27 10.69 -22.31 -12.01
N ARG A 28 11.18 -23.52 -12.33
CA ARG A 28 10.61 -24.77 -11.79
C ARG A 28 10.77 -24.97 -10.28
N GLY A 29 11.67 -24.23 -9.62
CA GLY A 29 11.91 -24.31 -8.17
C GLY A 29 11.35 -23.12 -7.39
N GLN A 30 10.72 -22.16 -8.07
CA GLN A 30 10.08 -21.04 -7.42
C GLN A 30 8.65 -21.47 -7.11
N PRO A 31 8.21 -21.45 -5.84
CA PRO A 31 6.77 -21.55 -5.58
C PRO A 31 6.11 -20.46 -6.39
N ASP A 32 5.04 -20.81 -7.09
CA ASP A 32 4.12 -19.83 -7.70
C ASP A 32 4.01 -18.69 -6.71
N VAL A 33 4.58 -17.52 -7.05
CA VAL A 33 4.24 -16.32 -6.32
C VAL A 33 2.76 -16.23 -6.59
N ALA A 34 2.01 -16.63 -5.57
CA ALA A 34 0.58 -16.83 -5.62
C ALA A 34 0.04 -15.81 -6.59
N GLN A 35 -0.53 -16.31 -7.68
CA GLN A 35 -1.38 -15.55 -8.56
C GLN A 35 -2.38 -14.91 -7.60
N ALA A 36 -2.04 -13.70 -7.14
CA ALA A 36 -2.83 -12.96 -6.20
C ALA A 36 -4.10 -12.81 -6.96
N ASP A 37 -5.12 -13.55 -6.53
CA ASP A 37 -6.39 -13.63 -7.18
C ASP A 37 -6.82 -12.18 -7.38
N ASN A 38 -6.71 -11.71 -8.63
CA ASN A 38 -6.90 -10.31 -9.02
C ASN A 38 -8.39 -10.01 -9.06
N SER A 39 -9.16 -10.61 -8.15
CA SER A 39 -10.52 -10.23 -7.85
C SER A 39 -10.44 -8.86 -7.19
N ARG A 40 -10.35 -7.82 -8.03
CA ARG A 40 -10.48 -6.43 -7.63
C ARG A 40 -11.67 -6.36 -6.68
N PRO A 41 -11.48 -5.95 -5.41
CA PRO A 41 -12.58 -5.92 -4.47
C PRO A 41 -13.69 -5.05 -5.04
N GLN A 42 -14.92 -5.52 -4.92
CA GLN A 42 -16.07 -4.73 -5.32
C GLN A 42 -16.04 -3.43 -4.51
N PHE A 43 -16.19 -2.30 -5.19
CA PHE A 43 -16.16 -1.01 -4.52
C PHE A 43 -17.34 -0.93 -3.54
N THR A 44 -17.03 -0.67 -2.28
CA THR A 44 -17.99 -0.22 -1.27
C THR A 44 -17.43 1.03 -0.61
N LYS A 45 -18.32 1.90 -0.12
CA LYS A 45 -17.90 3.16 0.52
C LYS A 45 -17.11 2.89 1.79
N GLU A 46 -17.49 1.85 2.51
CA GLU A 46 -16.88 1.42 3.76
C GLU A 46 -15.44 0.95 3.50
N LEU A 47 -15.22 0.09 2.50
CA LEU A 47 -13.87 -0.35 2.11
C LEU A 47 -13.01 0.80 1.63
N PHE A 48 -13.58 1.73 0.85
CA PHE A 48 -12.86 2.92 0.40
C PHE A 48 -12.37 3.78 1.57
N VAL A 49 -13.22 4.00 2.58
CA VAL A 49 -12.86 4.75 3.80
C VAL A 49 -11.81 4.00 4.60
N ASP A 50 -11.94 2.68 4.77
CA ASP A 50 -10.98 1.86 5.51
C ASP A 50 -9.61 1.88 4.82
N TYR A 51 -9.54 1.67 3.49
CA TYR A 51 -8.29 1.74 2.73
C TYR A 51 -7.64 3.13 2.78
N ILE A 52 -8.42 4.21 2.70
CA ILE A 52 -7.89 5.57 2.84
C ILE A 52 -7.33 5.80 4.24
N THR A 53 -8.03 5.33 5.26
CA THR A 53 -7.64 5.48 6.67
C THR A 53 -6.35 4.73 6.96
N GLU A 54 -6.15 3.56 6.35
CA GLU A 54 -4.94 2.76 6.48
C GLU A 54 -3.76 3.33 5.68
N TRP A 55 -4.01 3.82 4.47
CA TRP A 55 -2.95 4.18 3.52
C TRP A 55 -2.46 5.63 3.65
N ILE A 56 -3.36 6.58 3.96
CA ILE A 56 -3.07 8.00 3.74
C ILE A 56 -2.80 8.72 5.07
N PRO A 57 -1.63 9.36 5.23
CA PRO A 57 -1.39 10.19 6.40
C PRO A 57 -2.38 11.36 6.44
N LEU A 58 -2.89 11.67 7.64
CA LEU A 58 -3.93 12.68 7.90
C LEU A 58 -3.74 14.05 7.23
N ARG A 59 -2.51 14.43 6.88
CA ARG A 59 -2.21 15.70 6.21
C ARG A 59 -2.54 15.69 4.73
N VAL A 60 -2.55 14.52 4.11
CA VAL A 60 -2.67 14.35 2.65
C VAL A 60 -4.14 14.26 2.22
N ILE A 61 -5.05 13.84 3.11
CA ILE A 61 -6.48 13.70 2.80
C ILE A 61 -7.20 15.03 2.52
N GLU A 62 -6.66 16.15 3.00
CA GLU A 62 -7.21 17.49 2.72
C GLU A 62 -6.63 18.11 1.44
N ASN A 63 -5.75 17.40 0.73
CA ASN A 63 -5.22 17.88 -0.54
C ASN A 63 -6.33 17.87 -1.62
N PRO A 64 -6.68 19.03 -2.21
CA PRO A 64 -7.75 19.11 -3.21
C PRO A 64 -7.44 18.34 -4.49
N GLN A 65 -6.17 18.23 -4.88
CA GLN A 65 -5.76 17.46 -6.07
C GLN A 65 -6.03 15.98 -5.88
N LEU A 66 -5.71 15.44 -4.69
CA LEU A 66 -5.98 14.04 -4.36
C LEU A 66 -7.48 13.74 -4.32
N ARG A 67 -8.28 14.64 -3.73
CA ARG A 67 -9.74 14.53 -3.72
C ARG A 67 -10.30 14.49 -5.14
N ASN A 68 -9.84 15.37 -6.02
CA ASN A 68 -10.22 15.36 -7.43
C ASN A 68 -9.84 14.06 -8.15
N ILE A 69 -8.70 13.44 -7.81
CA ILE A 69 -8.32 12.13 -8.35
C ILE A 69 -9.34 11.07 -7.93
N PHE A 70 -9.76 11.04 -6.66
CA PHE A 70 -10.78 10.08 -6.22
C PHE A 70 -12.12 10.27 -6.93
N LEU A 71 -12.57 11.52 -7.09
CA LEU A 71 -13.79 11.85 -7.82
C LEU A 71 -13.69 11.48 -9.31
N LEU A 72 -12.51 11.60 -9.92
CA LEU A 72 -12.27 11.19 -11.31
C LEU A 72 -12.32 9.66 -11.47
N LEU A 73 -11.83 8.91 -10.48
CA LEU A 73 -11.74 7.45 -10.54
C LEU A 73 -13.08 6.74 -10.30
N HIS A 74 -14.06 7.39 -9.67
CA HIS A 74 -15.35 6.81 -9.37
C HIS A 74 -16.50 7.82 -9.48
N SER A 75 -17.36 7.67 -10.49
CA SER A 75 -18.41 8.64 -10.84
C SER A 75 -19.51 8.80 -9.79
N GLU A 76 -19.73 7.78 -8.95
CA GLU A 76 -20.74 7.82 -7.88
C GLU A 76 -20.17 8.33 -6.55
N LEU A 77 -18.86 8.59 -6.50
CA LEU A 77 -18.22 9.15 -5.31
C LEU A 77 -18.44 10.67 -5.30
N HIS A 78 -18.96 11.18 -4.19
CA HIS A 78 -19.10 12.61 -3.98
C HIS A 78 -18.11 13.10 -2.93
N GLU A 79 -17.88 14.41 -2.90
CA GLU A 79 -16.98 15.05 -1.94
C GLU A 79 -17.32 14.72 -0.47
N LYS A 80 -18.62 14.57 -0.16
CA LYS A 80 -19.13 14.18 1.16
C LYS A 80 -18.76 12.74 1.56
N ASP A 81 -18.49 11.87 0.58
CA ASP A 81 -18.14 10.47 0.80
C ASP A 81 -16.64 10.30 1.05
N ILE A 82 -15.82 11.32 0.75
CA ILE A 82 -14.37 11.31 1.03
C ILE A 82 -14.15 11.68 2.50
N PRO A 83 -13.56 10.79 3.31
CA PRO A 83 -13.41 11.05 4.74
C PRO A 83 -12.54 12.29 4.99
N GLY A 84 -13.00 13.16 5.87
CA GLY A 84 -12.22 14.30 6.34
C GLY A 84 -11.21 13.88 7.40
N ARG A 85 -10.30 14.80 7.75
CA ARG A 85 -9.32 14.59 8.83
C ARG A 85 -9.97 14.17 10.15
N THR A 86 -11.12 14.75 10.49
CA THR A 86 -11.86 14.41 11.71
C THR A 86 -12.38 12.96 11.66
N THR A 87 -12.94 12.54 10.53
CA THR A 87 -13.45 11.18 10.32
C THR A 87 -12.35 10.13 10.47
N ILE A 88 -11.19 10.36 9.84
CA ILE A 88 -10.04 9.45 9.94
C ILE A 88 -9.52 9.38 11.38
N ARG A 89 -9.45 10.51 12.10
CA ARG A 89 -9.02 10.54 13.50
C ARG A 89 -9.92 9.73 14.42
N THR A 90 -11.24 9.88 14.26
CA THR A 90 -12.21 9.11 15.05
C THR A 90 -12.03 7.62 14.76
N ARG A 91 -11.92 7.23 13.49
CA ARG A 91 -11.74 5.84 13.08
C ARG A 91 -10.45 5.20 13.61
N VAL A 92 -9.34 5.93 13.59
CA VAL A 92 -8.06 5.48 14.18
C VAL A 92 -8.15 5.40 15.71
N GLY A 93 -8.81 6.36 16.36
CA GLY A 93 -9.00 6.37 17.82
C GLY A 93 -9.87 5.24 18.34
N GLU A 94 -10.94 4.87 17.60
CA GLU A 94 -11.80 3.72 17.91
C GLU A 94 -11.05 2.38 17.91
N ASN A 95 -10.02 2.24 17.07
CA ASN A 95 -9.19 1.04 17.00
C ASN A 95 -8.11 0.96 18.12
N ALA A 96 -7.95 2.01 18.92
CA ALA A 96 -6.93 2.08 19.97
C ALA A 96 -7.45 1.65 21.37
N VAL A 97 -8.56 0.91 21.44
CA VAL A 97 -9.13 0.40 22.70
C VAL A 97 -8.35 -0.84 23.15
N GLY A 98 -7.17 -0.60 23.72
CA GLY A 98 -6.28 -1.60 24.30
C GLY A 98 -5.38 -0.95 25.36
N SER A 99 -4.62 -1.75 26.12
CA SER A 99 -3.74 -1.25 27.18
C SER A 99 -2.65 -0.34 26.61
N ILE A 100 -2.83 0.98 26.73
CA ILE A 100 -1.91 1.97 26.19
C ILE A 100 -0.66 2.01 27.05
N SER A 101 0.49 1.63 26.49
CA SER A 101 1.79 1.91 27.08
C SER A 101 2.44 3.08 26.36
N PHE A 102 3.20 3.91 27.06
CA PHE A 102 3.93 5.02 26.44
C PHE A 102 5.39 4.99 26.85
N THR A 103 6.26 5.28 25.90
CA THR A 103 7.67 5.59 26.16
C THR A 103 7.91 7.06 25.92
N MET A 104 8.59 7.71 26.86
CA MET A 104 8.97 9.11 26.77
C MET A 104 10.48 9.20 26.59
N ASP A 105 10.90 9.53 25.38
CA ASP A 105 12.30 9.82 25.06
C ASP A 105 12.55 11.31 25.35
N MET A 106 13.49 11.61 26.25
CA MET A 106 13.92 12.98 26.54
C MET A 106 15.34 13.20 26.04
N TRP A 107 15.57 14.31 25.33
CA TRP A 107 16.91 14.76 24.97
C TRP A 107 16.99 16.28 24.99
N THR A 108 18.20 16.81 24.94
CA THR A 108 18.46 18.24 24.87
C THR A 108 19.12 18.54 23.53
N ASP A 109 18.68 19.59 22.85
CA ASP A 109 19.33 20.02 21.62
C ASP A 109 20.63 20.81 21.91
N PRO A 110 21.45 21.12 20.88
CA PRO A 110 22.67 21.91 21.07
C PRO A 110 22.46 23.34 21.62
N PHE A 111 21.23 23.84 21.63
CA PHE A 111 20.83 25.14 22.18
C PHE A 111 20.24 25.03 23.59
N LEU A 112 20.39 23.88 24.25
CA LEU A 112 19.86 23.59 25.59
C LEU A 112 18.32 23.60 25.69
N LEU A 113 17.63 23.45 24.56
CA LEU A 113 16.18 23.30 24.56
C LEU A 113 15.81 21.86 24.91
N PRO A 114 14.99 21.64 25.96
CA PRO A 114 14.50 20.32 26.27
C PRO A 114 13.50 19.88 25.20
N LEU A 115 13.74 18.72 24.61
CA LEU A 115 12.86 18.08 23.65
C LEU A 115 12.39 16.75 24.22
N SER A 116 11.10 16.47 24.06
CA SER A 116 10.50 15.20 24.45
C SER A 116 9.73 14.62 23.29
N CYS A 117 9.92 13.34 23.02
CA CYS A 117 9.06 12.56 22.14
C CYS A 117 8.27 11.56 22.97
N ILE A 118 6.97 11.54 22.76
CA ILE A 118 6.07 10.56 23.36
C ILE A 118 5.69 9.59 22.26
N LYS A 119 6.04 8.31 22.43
CA LYS A 119 5.62 7.22 21.56
C LYS A 119 4.63 6.35 22.29
N MET A 120 3.57 6.00 21.58
CA MET A 120 2.60 5.00 22.01
C MET A 120 3.15 3.61 21.62
N VAL A 121 3.18 2.68 22.57
CA VAL A 121 3.68 1.29 22.42
C VAL A 121 2.51 0.33 22.38
#